data_AF-A0A7C1SWL6-F1
#
_entry.id   AF-A0A7C1SWL6-F1
#
_cell.length_a   1.000
_cell.length_b   1.000
_cell.length_c   1.000
_cell.angle_alpha   90.00
_cell.angle_beta   90.00
_cell.angle_gamma   90.00
#
_symmetry.space_group_name_H-M   'P 1'
#
loop_
_entity.id
_entity.type
_entity.pdbx_description
1 polymer ?
#
loop_
_entity_poly.entity_id
_entity_poly.type
_entity_poly.pdbx_seq_one_letter_code
_entity_poly.pdbx_strand_id
1 'polypeptide(L)'
;MYFVIKNSLISIVVISLSGWLFVHGCKEYRIKTVDDPVALLKKNDLPRFPQVPYKLGQRDYYNNSNETAAEYLKIAISGDIFFISAWLRWRKSKLPRTI
;
A
#
# COMPACT_ATOMS: atom_id res chain seq x y z
N MET A 1 -15.64 -1.03 -46.10
CA MET A 1 -15.13 0.29 -45.67
C MET A 1 -15.63 0.71 -44.28
N TYR A 2 -16.93 0.58 -43.97
CA TYR A 2 -17.51 0.90 -42.64
C TYR A 2 -16.92 0.15 -41.43
N PHE A 3 -16.54 -1.12 -41.61
CA PHE A 3 -16.00 -1.97 -40.54
C PHE A 3 -14.61 -1.52 -40.05
N VAL A 4 -13.78 -1.01 -40.97
CA VAL A 4 -12.43 -0.52 -40.67
C VAL A 4 -12.48 0.77 -39.86
N ILE A 5 -13.44 1.66 -40.18
CA ILE A 5 -13.63 2.93 -39.49
C ILE A 5 -14.11 2.70 -38.05
N LYS A 6 -15.06 1.77 -37.84
CA LYS A 6 -15.52 1.40 -36.50
C LYS A 6 -14.40 0.82 -35.64
N ASN A 7 -13.60 -0.09 -36.18
CA ASN A 7 -12.49 -0.69 -35.43
C ASN A 7 -11.41 0.35 -35.08
N SER A 8 -11.14 1.29 -35.99
CA SER A 8 -10.19 2.38 -35.72
C SER A 8 -10.69 3.32 -34.61
N LEU A 9 -11.98 3.65 -34.62
CA LEU A 9 -12.62 4.43 -33.56
C LEU A 9 -12.56 3.73 -32.19
N ILE A 10 -12.81 2.42 -32.15
CA ILE A 10 -12.73 1.64 -30.92
C ILE A 10 -11.29 1.63 -30.39
N SER A 11 -10.29 1.45 -31.26
CA SER A 11 -8.88 1.48 -30.86
C SER A 11 -8.48 2.85 -30.28
N ILE A 12 -8.95 3.95 -30.89
CA ILE A 12 -8.69 5.30 -30.37
C ILE A 12 -9.32 5.46 -28.98
N VAL A 13 -10.58 5.07 -28.81
CA VAL A 13 -11.28 5.15 -27.51
C VAL A 13 -10.57 4.32 -26.44
N VAL A 14 -10.11 3.12 -26.76
CA VAL A 14 -9.38 2.25 -25.82
C VAL A 14 -8.03 2.85 -25.42
N ILE A 15 -7.28 3.44 -26.36
CA ILE A 15 -6.00 4.10 -26.06
C ILE A 15 -6.23 5.33 -25.18
N SER A 16 -7.24 6.14 -25.50
CA SER A 16 -7.60 7.32 -24.70
C SER A 16 -8.05 6.96 -23.29
N LEU A 17 -8.90 5.94 -23.13
CA LEU A 17 -9.33 5.42 -21.83
C LEU A 17 -8.16 4.83 -21.04
N SER A 18 -7.26 4.10 -21.70
CA SER A 18 -6.09 3.51 -21.02
C SER A 18 -5.12 4.59 -20.55
N GLY A 19 -4.88 5.63 -21.36
CA GLY A 19 -4.08 6.79 -20.96
C GLY A 19 -4.73 7.58 -19.82
N TRP A 20 -6.05 7.76 -19.87
CA TRP A 20 -6.82 8.39 -18.79
C TRP A 20 -6.71 7.61 -17.48
N LEU A 21 -6.90 6.29 -17.55
CA LEU A 21 -6.77 5.40 -16.39
C LEU A 21 -5.36 5.43 -15.82
N PHE A 22 -4.33 5.50 -16.67
CA PHE A 22 -2.94 5.60 -16.24
C PHE A 22 -2.64 6.92 -15.54
N VAL A 23 -3.13 8.06 -16.07
CA VAL A 23 -2.94 9.38 -15.44
C VAL A 23 -3.65 9.46 -14.09
N HIS A 24 -4.87 8.92 -13.99
CA HIS A 24 -5.64 8.90 -12.75
C HIS A 24 -5.10 7.87 -11.74
N GLY A 25 -4.70 6.68 -12.19
CA GLY A 25 -4.06 5.66 -11.36
C GLY A 25 -2.67 6.08 -10.86
N CYS A 26 -1.89 6.80 -11.69
CA CYS A 26 -0.64 7.43 -11.24
C CYS A 26 -0.89 8.63 -10.32
N LYS A 27 -2.02 9.33 -10.43
CA LYS A 27 -2.42 10.35 -9.44
C LYS A 27 -2.75 9.72 -8.09
N GLU A 28 -3.35 8.53 -8.06
CA GLU A 28 -3.51 7.72 -6.84
C GLU A 28 -2.14 7.38 -6.23
N TYR A 29 -1.17 7.03 -7.08
CA TYR A 29 0.24 6.79 -6.67
C TYR A 29 0.98 8.07 -6.23
N ARG A 30 0.50 9.24 -6.67
CA ARG A 30 0.98 10.57 -6.27
C ARG A 30 0.10 11.24 -5.21
N ILE A 31 -0.85 10.53 -4.59
CA ILE A 31 -1.42 10.99 -3.32
C ILE A 31 -0.25 10.99 -2.36
N LYS A 32 0.31 12.19 -2.16
CA LYS A 32 1.40 12.53 -1.26
C LYS A 32 1.86 11.31 -0.48
N THR A 33 3.01 10.77 -0.87
CA THR A 33 3.95 10.23 0.10
C THR A 33 4.15 11.34 1.11
N VAL A 34 3.26 11.43 2.11
CA VAL A 34 3.60 12.04 3.36
C VAL A 34 4.72 11.13 3.81
N ASP A 35 5.95 11.63 3.78
CA ASP A 35 7.14 10.84 4.13
C ASP A 35 6.97 10.15 5.48
N ASP A 36 6.06 10.67 6.31
CA ASP A 36 5.59 9.99 7.49
C ASP A 36 4.14 10.38 7.90
N PRO A 37 3.08 9.64 7.49
CA PRO A 37 1.74 9.86 8.06
C PRO A 37 1.72 9.55 9.56
N VAL A 38 2.76 8.90 10.11
CA VAL A 38 2.92 8.61 11.53
C VAL A 38 3.65 9.70 12.28
N ALA A 39 4.40 10.58 11.62
CA ALA A 39 4.83 11.82 12.25
C ALA A 39 3.63 12.72 12.62
N LEU A 40 2.51 12.59 11.89
CA LEU A 40 1.27 13.34 12.15
C LEU A 40 0.32 12.62 13.13
N LEU A 41 0.31 11.27 13.13
CA LEU A 41 -0.38 10.52 14.19
C LEU A 41 0.50 10.45 15.44
N LYS A 42 0.17 11.25 16.45
CA LYS A 42 0.71 11.05 17.81
C LYS A 42 0.68 9.56 18.15
N LYS A 43 1.77 9.04 18.74
CA LYS A 43 1.95 7.62 19.11
C LYS A 43 0.73 7.00 19.83
N ASN A 44 -0.08 7.83 20.49
CA ASN A 44 -1.28 7.45 21.21
C ASN A 44 -2.54 7.21 20.35
N ASP A 45 -2.60 7.72 19.11
CA ASP A 45 -3.74 7.53 18.18
C ASP A 45 -3.52 6.38 17.19
N LEU A 46 -2.29 5.86 17.08
CA LEU A 46 -1.94 4.71 16.25
C LEU A 46 -2.78 3.45 16.53
N PRO A 47 -3.17 3.11 17.78
CA PRO A 47 -4.01 1.95 18.05
C PRO A 47 -5.42 2.10 17.48
N ARG A 48 -5.94 3.34 17.35
CA ARG A 48 -7.28 3.59 16.81
C ARG A 48 -7.35 3.32 15.30
N PHE A 49 -6.22 3.45 14.60
CA PHE A 49 -6.13 3.25 13.16
C PHE A 49 -5.05 2.21 12.82
N PRO A 50 -5.34 0.90 13.00
CA PRO A 50 -4.35 -0.18 12.89
C PRO A 50 -3.73 -0.30 11.48
N GLN A 51 -4.38 0.25 10.45
CA GLN A 51 -3.87 0.28 9.08
C GLN A 51 -2.60 1.13 8.92
N VAL A 52 -2.45 2.17 9.73
CA VAL A 52 -1.33 3.10 9.68
C VAL A 52 -0.02 2.43 10.15
N PRO A 53 0.07 1.87 11.37
CA PRO A 53 1.24 1.13 11.80
C PRO A 53 1.47 -0.14 10.96
N TYR A 54 0.43 -0.75 10.39
CA TYR A 54 0.61 -1.86 9.44
C TYR A 54 1.37 -1.44 8.17
N LYS A 55 1.02 -0.29 7.57
CA LYS A 55 1.72 0.22 6.38
C LYS A 55 3.17 0.61 6.67
N LEU A 56 3.44 1.22 7.83
CA LEU A 56 4.81 1.49 8.27
C LEU A 56 5.62 0.21 8.44
N GLY A 57 5.08 -0.75 9.19
CA GLY A 57 5.77 -2.02 9.40
C GLY A 57 6.02 -2.77 8.10
N GLN A 58 5.12 -2.65 7.13
CA GLN A 58 5.32 -3.19 5.78
C GLN A 58 6.45 -2.47 5.03
N ARG A 59 6.51 -1.13 5.07
CA ARG A 59 7.60 -0.34 4.49
C ARG A 59 8.96 -0.75 5.08
N ASP A 60 9.05 -0.79 6.41
CA ASP A 60 10.30 -1.07 7.11
C ASP A 60 10.74 -2.53 6.88
N TYR A 61 9.79 -3.46 6.75
CA TYR A 61 10.07 -4.84 6.34
C TYR A 61 10.71 -4.89 4.95
N TYR A 62 10.21 -4.14 3.97
CA TYR A 62 10.81 -4.08 2.64
C TYR A 62 12.17 -3.37 2.62
N ASN A 63 12.37 -2.39 3.50
CA ASN A 63 13.65 -1.68 3.69
C ASN A 63 14.68 -2.45 4.54
N ASN A 64 14.47 -3.76 4.72
CA ASN A 64 15.36 -4.67 5.46
C ASN A 64 15.53 -4.33 6.96
N SER A 65 14.67 -3.48 7.51
CA SER A 65 14.65 -3.11 8.93
C SER A 65 13.60 -3.94 9.65
N ASN A 66 13.88 -5.24 9.82
CA ASN A 66 12.94 -6.22 10.36
C ASN A 66 12.55 -5.95 11.83
N GLU A 67 13.43 -5.34 12.61
CA GLU A 67 13.19 -5.02 14.03
C GLU A 67 12.14 -3.92 14.19
N THR A 68 12.34 -2.77 13.53
CA THR A 68 11.36 -1.67 13.49
C THR A 68 10.05 -2.10 12.84
N ALA A 69 10.11 -2.93 11.78
CA ALA A 69 8.92 -3.51 11.18
C ALA A 69 8.08 -4.31 12.19
N ALA A 70 8.73 -5.13 13.03
CA ALA A 70 8.05 -5.94 14.03
C ALA A 70 7.40 -5.09 15.13
N GLU A 71 8.00 -3.96 15.51
CA GLU A 71 7.42 -3.03 16.49
C GLU A 71 6.14 -2.38 15.96
N TYR A 72 6.18 -1.82 14.74
CA TYR A 72 4.99 -1.21 14.15
C TYR A 72 3.86 -2.22 13.92
N LEU A 73 4.18 -3.43 13.44
CA LEU A 73 3.18 -4.48 13.27
C LEU A 73 2.56 -4.92 14.60
N LYS A 74 3.31 -4.90 15.70
CA LYS A 74 2.77 -5.17 17.04
C LYS A 74 1.77 -4.10 17.48
N ILE A 75 2.03 -2.83 17.16
CA ILE A 75 1.10 -1.73 17.43
C ILE A 75 -0.19 -1.90 16.60
N ALA A 76 -0.06 -2.30 15.33
CA ALA A 76 -1.22 -2.59 14.47
C ALA A 76 -2.11 -3.71 15.03
N ILE A 77 -1.48 -4.80 15.50
CA ILE A 77 -2.18 -5.93 16.14
C ILE A 77 -2.85 -5.50 17.45
N SER A 78 -2.23 -4.63 18.24
CA SER A 78 -2.86 -4.12 19.47
C SER A 78 -4.06 -3.20 19.21
N GLY A 79 -4.08 -2.54 18.05
CA GLY A 79 -5.22 -1.71 17.63
C GLY A 79 -6.40 -2.54 17.12
N ASP A 80 -6.12 -3.67 16.47
CA ASP A 80 -7.13 -4.64 16.03
C ASP A 80 -6.54 -6.07 16.03
N ILE A 81 -7.00 -6.87 17.00
CA ILE A 81 -6.53 -8.25 17.19
C ILE A 81 -6.96 -9.15 16.00
N PHE A 82 -8.06 -8.82 15.32
CA PHE A 82 -8.57 -9.55 14.16
C PHE A 82 -7.86 -9.16 12.86
N PHE A 83 -6.85 -8.28 12.91
CA PHE A 83 -6.11 -7.88 11.73
C PHE A 83 -5.10 -8.97 11.28
N ILE A 84 -5.63 -10.05 10.70
CA ILE A 84 -4.90 -11.27 10.31
C ILE A 84 -3.68 -10.96 9.43
N SER A 85 -3.79 -9.97 8.54
CA SER A 85 -2.71 -9.50 7.67
C SER A 85 -1.50 -9.01 8.47
N ALA A 86 -1.73 -8.28 9.56
CA ALA A 86 -0.68 -7.77 10.44
C ALA A 86 0.03 -8.91 11.18
N TRP A 87 -0.71 -9.89 11.68
CA TRP A 87 -0.17 -11.11 12.28
C TRP A 87 0.73 -11.89 11.32
N LEU A 88 0.25 -12.14 10.10
CA LEU A 88 1.01 -12.85 9.07
C LEU A 88 2.32 -12.13 8.74
N ARG A 89 2.26 -10.80 8.59
CA ARG A 89 3.44 -9.99 8.28
C ARG A 89 4.43 -9.96 9.44
N TRP A 90 3.94 -9.85 10.68
CA TRP A 90 4.76 -9.82 11.89
C TRP A 90 5.49 -11.15 12.10
N ARG A 91 4.83 -12.27 11.81
CA ARG A 91 5.48 -13.58 11.85
C ARG A 91 6.58 -13.71 10.81
N LYS A 92 6.36 -13.18 9.60
CA LYS A 92 7.38 -13.15 8.53
C LYS A 92 8.55 -12.23 8.84
N SER A 93 8.34 -11.10 9.51
CA SER A 93 9.43 -10.19 9.90
C SER A 93 10.36 -10.77 10.97
N LYS A 94 9.87 -11.71 11.78
CA LYS A 94 10.67 -12.40 12.80
C LYS A 94 11.44 -13.62 12.30
N LEU A 95 11.06 -14.18 11.15
CA LEU A 95 11.74 -15.33 10.59
C LEU A 95 13.00 -14.87 9.84
N PRO A 96 14.15 -15.55 9.99
CA PRO A 96 15.30 -15.29 9.14
C PRO A 96 14.89 -15.55 7.69
N ARG A 97 15.20 -14.60 6.79
CA ARG A 97 14.98 -14.79 5.35
C ARG A 97 15.85 -15.94 4.88
N THR A 98 15.26 -17.11 4.77
CA THR A 98 15.87 -18.25 4.09
C THR A 98 15.77 -17.95 2.61
N ILE A 99 16.93 -17.69 1.99
CA ILE A 99 17.13 -17.49 0.56
C ILE A 99 17.06 -18.86 -0.11
#